data_AF-A0A9E1R1T4-F1
#
_entry.id   AF-A0A9E1R1T4-F1
#
_cell.length_a   1.000
_cell.length_b   1.000
_cell.length_c   1.000
_cell.angle_alpha   90.00
_cell.angle_beta   90.00
_cell.angle_gamma   90.00
#
_symmetry.space_group_name_H-M   'P 1'
#
loop_
_entity.id
_entity.type
_entity.pdbx_description
1 polymer ?
#
loop_
_entity_poly.entity_id
_entity_poly.type
_entity_poly.pdbx_seq_one_letter_code
_entity_poly.pdbx_strand_id
1 'polypeptide(L)'
;MALKIRLARGGTKKRPFYRIVVAEVTAPRDGRFIEKLGTYNPMLPKDNETRIVMNTDRIKHWLSVGAKPTDRVARFLGEAKVIPMPEIRETPKQSKPRAKTLERLASADEAKAAKAAEAKAAKEAAAAEAAAPAPAEEAKAEEAPAEEPKTDAKAEESKTEAKAEEPKAEKAGS
;
A
#
# COMPACT_ATOMS: atom_id res chain seq x y z
N MET A 1 -32.36 21.41 -1.64
CA MET A 1 -31.01 21.17 -1.04
C MET A 1 -30.48 19.82 -1.51
N ALA A 2 -29.16 19.65 -1.55
CA ALA A 2 -28.52 18.35 -1.81
C ALA A 2 -27.15 18.30 -1.11
N LEU A 3 -26.89 17.23 -0.36
CA LEU A 3 -25.63 17.01 0.35
C LEU A 3 -24.65 16.22 -0.52
N LYS A 4 -23.38 16.61 -0.48
CA LYS A 4 -22.30 15.96 -1.23
C LYS A 4 -21.09 15.69 -0.35
N ILE A 5 -20.58 14.46 -0.38
CA ILE A 5 -19.31 14.09 0.24
C ILE A 5 -18.20 14.39 -0.75
N ARG A 6 -17.38 15.40 -0.45
CA ARG A 6 -16.42 16.01 -1.39
C ARG A 6 -15.05 16.24 -0.77
N LEU A 7 -14.05 16.42 -1.64
CA LEU A 7 -12.71 16.83 -1.25
C LEU A 7 -12.62 18.36 -1.24
N ALA A 8 -12.48 18.94 -0.05
CA ALA A 8 -12.04 20.33 0.11
C ALA A 8 -10.50 20.38 0.08
N ARG A 9 -9.92 21.34 -0.62
CA ARG A 9 -8.46 21.52 -0.72
C ARG A 9 -7.94 22.41 0.42
N GLY A 10 -6.82 22.00 0.97
CA GLY A 10 -5.93 22.78 1.80
C GLY A 10 -4.47 22.49 1.45
N GLY A 11 -3.58 22.71 2.41
CA GLY A 11 -2.13 22.71 2.18
C GLY A 11 -1.67 23.98 1.45
N THR A 12 -0.44 23.97 0.95
CA THR A 12 0.23 25.16 0.39
C THR A 12 0.53 25.00 -1.11
N LYS A 13 1.13 26.03 -1.73
CA LYS A 13 1.62 25.97 -3.11
C LYS A 13 2.58 24.77 -3.27
N LYS A 14 2.38 23.96 -4.31
CA LYS A 14 3.06 22.66 -4.56
C LYS A 14 2.86 21.54 -3.51
N ARG A 15 2.17 21.75 -2.38
CA ARG A 15 1.88 20.70 -1.37
C ARG A 15 0.37 20.59 -1.09
N PRO A 16 -0.41 19.95 -1.98
CA PRO A 16 -1.85 19.80 -1.81
C PRO A 16 -2.18 18.78 -0.70
N PHE A 17 -3.13 19.13 0.16
CA PHE A 17 -3.71 18.24 1.18
C PHE A 17 -5.24 18.35 1.10
N TYR A 18 -5.97 17.23 1.18
CA TYR A 18 -7.42 17.24 1.05
C TYR A 18 -8.12 16.85 2.35
N ARG A 19 -9.25 17.49 2.63
CA ARG A 19 -10.18 17.14 3.71
C ARG A 19 -11.43 16.51 3.07
N ILE A 20 -11.84 15.35 3.58
CA ILE A 20 -13.09 14.71 3.17
C ILE A 20 -14.19 15.33 4.02
N VAL A 21 -15.13 16.05 3.39
CA VAL A 21 -16.15 16.86 4.07
C VAL A 21 -17.54 16.62 3.48
N VAL A 22 -18.57 16.74 4.33
CA VAL A 22 -19.96 16.89 3.89
C VAL A 22 -20.27 18.37 3.74
N ALA A 23 -20.78 18.76 2.59
CA ALA A 23 -21.28 20.11 2.37
C ALA A 23 -22.45 20.10 1.39
N GLU A 24 -23.21 21.19 1.34
CA GLU A 24 -24.18 21.42 0.27
C GLU A 24 -23.46 21.63 -1.07
N VAL A 25 -24.13 21.27 -2.17
CA VAL A 25 -23.63 21.46 -3.54
C VAL A 25 -23.30 22.93 -3.84
N THR A 26 -24.06 23.86 -3.28
CA THR A 26 -23.93 25.33 -3.44
C THR A 26 -22.76 25.94 -2.66
N ALA A 27 -22.26 25.29 -1.60
CA ALA A 27 -21.24 25.88 -0.74
C ALA A 27 -19.86 25.96 -1.44
N PRO A 28 -19.08 27.04 -1.30
CA PRO A 28 -17.75 27.18 -1.93
C PRO A 28 -16.81 26.02 -1.60
N ARG A 29 -16.04 25.51 -2.59
CA ARG A 29 -15.28 24.24 -2.49
C ARG A 29 -14.53 24.05 -1.17
N ASP A 30 -13.77 25.06 -0.77
CA ASP A 30 -12.87 25.05 0.39
C ASP A 30 -13.39 25.91 1.56
N GLY A 31 -14.63 26.40 1.45
CA GLY A 31 -15.30 27.23 2.45
C GLY A 31 -16.15 26.42 3.43
N ARG A 32 -17.35 26.93 3.76
CA ARG A 32 -18.26 26.30 4.72
C ARG A 32 -18.59 24.85 4.36
N PHE A 33 -18.47 23.97 5.34
CA PHE A 33 -18.92 22.58 5.32
C PHE A 33 -19.75 22.29 6.59
N ILE A 34 -20.39 21.13 6.65
CA ILE A 34 -21.19 20.67 7.80
C ILE A 34 -20.32 19.86 8.75
N GLU A 35 -19.65 18.82 8.22
CA GLU A 35 -18.80 17.92 9.01
C GLU A 35 -17.55 17.50 8.23
N LYS A 36 -16.43 17.33 8.94
CA LYS A 36 -15.18 16.75 8.41
C LYS A 36 -15.15 15.25 8.74
N LEU A 37 -15.30 14.42 7.72
CA LEU A 37 -15.31 12.96 7.85
C LEU A 37 -13.92 12.32 7.74
N GLY A 38 -12.93 13.05 7.23
CA GLY A 38 -11.60 12.47 7.01
C GLY A 38 -10.59 13.39 6.33
N THR A 39 -9.47 12.81 5.91
CA THR A 39 -8.36 13.48 5.21
C THR A 39 -7.75 12.56 4.17
N TYR A 40 -7.31 13.15 3.05
CA TYR A 40 -6.61 12.46 1.98
C TYR A 40 -5.33 13.24 1.61
N ASN A 41 -4.18 12.60 1.74
CA ASN A 41 -2.89 13.16 1.38
C ASN A 41 -2.37 12.51 0.08
N PRO A 42 -2.39 13.20 -1.07
CA PRO A 42 -1.95 12.65 -2.35
C PRO A 42 -0.42 12.48 -2.43
N MET A 43 0.34 13.15 -1.57
CA MET A 43 1.81 13.13 -1.56
C MET A 43 2.38 11.84 -0.95
N LEU A 44 1.57 11.08 -0.21
CA LEU A 44 2.00 9.80 0.35
C LEU A 44 1.86 8.66 -0.70
N PRO A 45 2.74 7.65 -0.65
CA PRO A 45 2.62 6.41 -1.42
C PRO A 45 1.24 5.77 -1.28
N LYS A 46 0.83 4.92 -2.25
CA LYS A 46 -0.51 4.28 -2.22
C LYS A 46 -0.70 3.41 -0.97
N ASP A 47 0.40 2.83 -0.54
CA ASP A 47 0.53 1.68 0.35
C ASP A 47 0.71 2.13 1.82
N ASN A 48 0.71 3.45 2.06
CA ASN A 48 0.77 4.04 3.39
C ASN A 48 -0.64 4.30 3.93
N GLU A 49 -0.98 3.71 5.07
CA GLU A 49 -2.33 3.80 5.66
C GLU A 49 -2.77 5.24 5.96
N THR A 50 -1.86 6.08 6.46
CA THR A 50 -2.17 7.49 6.82
C THR A 50 -2.49 8.38 5.61
N ARG A 51 -2.32 7.86 4.39
CA ARG A 51 -2.71 8.50 3.14
C ARG A 51 -4.21 8.83 3.09
N ILE A 52 -5.06 7.94 3.61
CA ILE A 52 -6.53 8.08 3.58
C ILE A 52 -7.07 7.72 4.98
N VAL A 53 -7.42 8.74 5.76
CA VAL A 53 -8.03 8.55 7.10
C VAL A 53 -9.50 8.95 7.01
N MET A 54 -10.40 8.06 7.41
CA MET A 54 -11.86 8.22 7.27
C MET A 54 -12.60 7.68 8.49
N ASN A 55 -13.54 8.46 9.03
CA ASN A 55 -14.51 7.98 10.02
C ASN A 55 -15.64 7.24 9.30
N THR A 56 -15.55 5.91 9.28
CA THR A 56 -16.49 5.01 8.58
C THR A 56 -17.94 5.20 9.00
N ASP A 57 -18.19 5.50 10.26
CA ASP A 57 -19.53 5.39 10.85
C ASP A 57 -20.32 6.69 10.70
N ARG A 58 -19.63 7.84 10.78
CA ARG A 58 -20.17 9.11 10.29
C ARG A 58 -20.39 9.08 8.77
N ILE A 59 -19.52 8.42 8.00
CA ILE A 59 -19.76 8.22 6.55
C ILE A 59 -21.03 7.39 6.29
N LYS A 60 -21.20 6.23 6.95
CA LYS A 60 -22.42 5.40 6.84
C LYS A 60 -23.68 6.21 7.15
N HIS A 61 -23.67 7.01 8.22
CA HIS A 61 -24.77 7.90 8.60
C HIS A 61 -25.08 8.95 7.52
N TRP A 62 -24.08 9.64 6.96
CA TRP A 62 -24.34 10.62 5.90
C TRP A 62 -24.80 9.97 4.59
N LEU A 63 -24.41 8.73 4.31
CA LEU A 63 -24.91 7.96 3.18
C LEU A 63 -26.39 7.57 3.37
N SER A 64 -26.84 7.18 4.58
CA SER A 64 -28.27 6.90 4.83
C SER A 64 -29.14 8.17 4.85
N VAL A 65 -28.57 9.32 5.20
CA VAL A 65 -29.17 10.66 5.00
C VAL A 65 -29.18 11.09 3.50
N GLY A 66 -28.62 10.27 2.61
CA GLY A 66 -28.67 10.49 1.15
C GLY A 66 -27.58 11.41 0.59
N ALA A 67 -26.51 11.71 1.34
CA ALA A 67 -25.40 12.50 0.85
C ALA A 67 -24.60 11.74 -0.23
N LYS A 68 -24.52 12.30 -1.45
CA LYS A 68 -23.91 11.61 -2.59
C LYS A 68 -22.38 11.83 -2.59
N PRO A 69 -21.53 10.79 -2.65
CA PRO A 69 -20.09 10.97 -2.79
C PRO A 69 -19.72 11.49 -4.19
N THR A 70 -18.54 12.10 -4.30
CA THR A 70 -17.87 12.39 -5.58
C THR A 70 -17.07 11.17 -6.06
N ASP A 71 -16.85 11.01 -7.36
CA ASP A 71 -16.22 9.83 -7.97
C ASP A 71 -14.91 9.39 -7.30
N ARG A 72 -14.09 10.35 -6.86
CA ARG A 72 -12.83 10.07 -6.14
C ARG A 72 -13.06 9.55 -4.72
N VAL A 73 -14.05 10.08 -4.01
CA VAL A 73 -14.45 9.60 -2.68
C VAL A 73 -15.13 8.24 -2.81
N ALA A 74 -15.98 8.03 -3.82
CA ALA A 74 -16.63 6.74 -4.07
C ALA A 74 -15.60 5.61 -4.28
N ARG A 75 -14.47 5.88 -4.94
CA ARG A 75 -13.35 4.91 -5.04
C ARG A 75 -12.74 4.59 -3.68
N PHE A 76 -12.44 5.60 -2.84
CA PHE A 76 -11.94 5.37 -1.49
C PHE A 76 -12.93 4.57 -0.62
N LEU A 77 -14.24 4.77 -0.80
CA LEU A 77 -15.27 4.01 -0.10
C LEU A 77 -15.48 2.59 -0.65
N GLY A 78 -15.17 2.36 -1.93
CA GLY A 78 -15.08 1.02 -2.53
C GLY A 78 -13.84 0.25 -2.08
N GLU A 79 -12.67 0.93 -2.06
CA GLU A 79 -11.42 0.42 -1.48
C GLU A 79 -11.63 0.01 0.00
N ALA A 80 -12.36 0.82 0.77
CA ALA A 80 -12.74 0.54 2.15
C ALA A 80 -14.00 -0.34 2.34
N LYS A 81 -14.58 -0.91 1.27
CA LYS A 81 -15.77 -1.79 1.28
C LYS A 81 -17.04 -1.21 1.96
N VAL A 82 -17.15 0.11 2.06
CA VAL A 82 -18.32 0.83 2.64
C VAL A 82 -19.45 0.99 1.61
N ILE A 83 -19.11 1.05 0.33
CA ILE A 83 -20.01 1.10 -0.83
C ILE A 83 -19.47 0.07 -1.84
N PRO A 84 -20.30 -0.57 -2.69
CA PRO A 84 -19.78 -1.27 -3.88
C PRO A 84 -18.81 -0.36 -4.66
N MET A 85 -17.71 -0.94 -5.15
CA MET A 85 -16.71 -0.21 -5.94
C MET A 85 -17.41 0.46 -7.14
N PRO A 86 -17.30 1.80 -7.32
CA PRO A 86 -18.02 2.49 -8.38
C PRO A 86 -17.61 1.99 -9.75
N GLU A 87 -18.60 1.65 -10.57
CA GLU A 87 -18.42 1.13 -11.92
C GLU A 87 -17.50 2.04 -12.75
N ILE A 88 -16.43 1.45 -13.27
CA ILE A 88 -15.53 2.13 -14.20
C ILE A 88 -16.23 2.18 -15.54
N ARG A 89 -16.90 3.31 -15.84
CA ARG A 89 -17.49 3.57 -17.17
C ARG A 89 -16.49 3.21 -18.25
N GLU A 90 -16.88 2.35 -19.18
CA GLU A 90 -15.99 1.89 -20.26
C GLU A 90 -15.41 3.07 -21.03
N THR A 91 -14.09 3.08 -21.19
CA THR A 91 -13.44 4.05 -22.08
C THR A 91 -13.70 3.64 -23.53
N PRO A 92 -14.05 4.58 -24.42
CA PRO A 92 -14.49 4.25 -25.78
C PRO A 92 -13.41 3.49 -26.54
N LYS A 93 -13.80 2.57 -27.43
CA LYS A 93 -12.87 1.66 -28.15
C LYS A 93 -11.68 2.35 -28.85
N GLN A 94 -11.79 3.65 -29.14
CA GLN A 94 -10.72 4.52 -29.67
C GLN A 94 -9.55 4.77 -28.70
N SER A 95 -9.74 4.58 -27.38
CA SER A 95 -8.65 4.66 -26.39
C SER A 95 -7.88 3.36 -26.20
N LYS A 96 -8.20 2.30 -26.97
CA LYS A 96 -7.34 1.11 -27.03
C LYS A 96 -6.02 1.48 -27.72
N PRO A 97 -4.86 0.97 -27.26
CA PRO A 97 -3.61 1.16 -27.97
C PRO A 97 -3.70 0.62 -29.40
N ARG A 98 -3.03 1.29 -30.34
CA ARG A 98 -3.03 0.91 -31.77
C ARG A 98 -2.51 -0.52 -31.94
N ALA A 99 -2.94 -1.22 -33.01
CA ALA A 99 -2.54 -2.61 -33.29
C ALA A 99 -1.02 -2.85 -33.15
N LYS A 100 -0.19 -1.99 -33.76
CA LYS A 100 1.29 -2.04 -33.66
C LYS A 100 1.87 -1.91 -32.24
N THR A 101 1.11 -1.35 -31.31
CA THR A 101 1.46 -1.30 -29.88
C THR A 101 1.01 -2.58 -29.16
N LEU A 102 -0.14 -3.15 -29.52
CA LEU A 102 -0.60 -4.45 -29.01
C LEU A 102 0.31 -5.59 -29.48
N GLU A 103 0.67 -5.62 -30.76
CA GLU A 103 1.63 -6.57 -31.34
C GLU A 103 2.98 -6.48 -30.61
N ARG A 104 3.52 -5.27 -30.42
CA ARG A 104 4.77 -5.07 -29.67
C ARG A 104 4.67 -5.47 -28.20
N LEU A 105 3.51 -5.31 -27.55
CA LEU A 105 3.29 -5.75 -26.18
C LEU A 105 3.21 -7.29 -26.10
N ALA A 106 2.51 -7.93 -27.04
CA ALA A 106 2.44 -9.39 -27.14
C ALA A 106 3.84 -9.99 -27.35
N SER A 107 4.58 -9.55 -28.36
CA SER A 107 5.95 -10.05 -28.61
C SER A 107 6.94 -9.72 -27.48
N ALA A 108 6.70 -8.65 -26.72
CA ALA A 108 7.52 -8.33 -25.54
C ALA A 108 7.19 -9.22 -24.33
N ASP A 109 5.95 -9.70 -24.19
CA ASP A 109 5.58 -10.68 -23.16
C ASP A 109 5.92 -12.11 -23.58
N GLU A 110 5.79 -12.47 -24.85
CA GLU A 110 6.31 -13.73 -25.42
C GLU A 110 7.83 -13.84 -25.23
N ALA A 111 8.59 -12.78 -25.55
CA ALA A 111 10.04 -12.76 -25.34
C ALA A 111 10.44 -12.80 -23.85
N LYS A 112 9.61 -12.28 -22.94
CA LYS A 112 9.80 -12.46 -21.49
C LYS A 112 9.45 -13.87 -21.03
N ALA A 113 8.37 -14.44 -21.55
CA ALA A 113 7.94 -15.80 -21.22
C ALA A 113 8.98 -16.83 -21.70
N ALA A 114 9.52 -16.65 -22.90
CA ALA A 114 10.64 -17.45 -23.42
C ALA A 114 11.87 -17.33 -22.51
N LYS A 115 12.31 -16.10 -22.16
CA LYS A 115 13.45 -15.91 -21.25
C LYS A 115 13.19 -16.40 -19.82
N ALA A 116 11.95 -16.37 -19.34
CA ALA A 116 11.57 -16.91 -18.04
C ALA A 116 11.56 -18.45 -18.05
N ALA A 117 11.11 -19.07 -19.15
CA ALA A 117 11.18 -20.51 -19.35
C ALA A 117 12.63 -20.99 -19.51
N GLU A 118 13.45 -20.26 -20.27
CA GLU A 118 14.88 -20.52 -20.46
C GLU A 118 15.67 -20.38 -19.15
N ALA A 119 15.42 -19.31 -18.38
CA ALA A 119 16.01 -19.13 -17.05
C ALA A 119 15.51 -20.17 -16.03
N LYS A 120 14.26 -20.65 -16.15
CA LYS A 120 13.76 -21.78 -15.34
C LYS A 120 14.45 -23.08 -15.74
N ALA A 121 14.52 -23.40 -17.03
CA ALA A 121 15.17 -24.60 -17.56
C ALA A 121 16.66 -24.66 -17.22
N ALA A 122 17.39 -23.54 -17.29
CA ALA A 122 18.79 -23.47 -16.85
C ALA A 122 18.93 -23.76 -15.34
N LYS A 123 17.99 -23.28 -14.52
CA LYS A 123 17.96 -23.54 -13.07
C LYS A 123 17.50 -24.97 -12.74
N GLU A 124 16.71 -25.59 -13.61
CA GLU A 124 16.21 -26.97 -13.49
C GLU A 124 17.27 -27.99 -13.94
N ALA A 125 18.04 -27.67 -14.99
CA ALA A 125 19.23 -28.44 -15.40
C ALA A 125 20.33 -28.41 -14.33
N ALA A 126 20.63 -27.24 -13.77
CA ALA A 126 21.57 -27.10 -12.65
C ALA A 126 21.10 -27.78 -11.34
N ALA A 127 19.81 -28.12 -11.23
CA ALA A 127 19.27 -28.94 -10.14
C ALA A 127 19.31 -30.45 -10.47
N ALA A 128 19.18 -30.83 -11.75
CA ALA A 128 19.28 -32.20 -12.22
C ALA A 128 20.73 -32.74 -12.17
N GLU A 129 21.72 -31.91 -12.49
CA GLU A 129 23.15 -32.26 -12.38
C GLU A 129 23.58 -32.55 -10.92
N ALA A 130 22.81 -32.07 -9.94
CA ALA A 130 23.04 -32.31 -8.51
C ALA A 130 22.32 -33.55 -7.94
N ALA A 131 21.62 -34.35 -8.76
CA ALA A 131 20.72 -35.41 -8.25
C ALA A 131 20.77 -36.75 -9.02
N ALA A 132 21.32 -37.77 -8.33
CA ALA A 132 21.21 -39.22 -8.57
C ALA A 132 22.34 -39.91 -9.41
N PRO A 133 22.63 -41.21 -9.18
CA PRO A 133 23.44 -41.66 -8.01
C PRO A 133 24.42 -42.85 -8.27
N ALA A 134 25.07 -43.29 -7.16
CA ALA A 134 25.56 -44.66 -6.84
C ALA A 134 26.93 -45.13 -7.40
N PRO A 135 27.59 -46.16 -6.80
CA PRO A 135 27.42 -46.81 -5.49
C PRO A 135 28.73 -46.88 -4.63
N ALA A 136 28.79 -47.80 -3.64
CA ALA A 136 29.88 -48.09 -2.69
C ALA A 136 31.12 -48.79 -3.36
N GLU A 137 32.24 -49.16 -2.70
CA GLU A 137 32.42 -49.74 -1.35
C GLU A 137 33.88 -49.72 -0.82
N GLU A 138 34.07 -49.49 0.49
CA GLU A 138 35.15 -49.93 1.45
C GLU A 138 36.69 -49.86 1.13
N ALA A 139 37.62 -49.78 2.11
CA ALA A 139 37.54 -49.58 3.58
C ALA A 139 38.87 -49.09 4.21
N LYS A 140 38.75 -48.47 5.41
CA LYS A 140 39.72 -48.43 6.54
C LYS A 140 41.09 -47.72 6.33
N ALA A 141 41.77 -47.21 7.35
CA ALA A 141 41.55 -47.09 8.82
C ALA A 141 42.47 -45.95 9.34
N GLU A 142 42.39 -45.34 10.54
CA GLU A 142 41.45 -45.17 11.67
C GLU A 142 42.01 -43.90 12.44
N GLU A 143 41.52 -43.29 13.54
CA GLU A 143 40.37 -43.48 14.43
C GLU A 143 39.78 -42.11 14.88
N ALA A 144 40.10 -41.60 16.08
CA ALA A 144 39.47 -40.46 16.79
C ALA A 144 40.41 -39.96 17.96
N PRO A 145 39.98 -39.21 19.03
CA PRO A 145 38.70 -38.53 19.32
C PRO A 145 38.79 -37.10 19.96
N ALA A 146 37.60 -36.58 20.32
CA ALA A 146 37.29 -35.59 21.39
C ALA A 146 37.50 -34.07 21.10
N GLU A 147 36.66 -33.13 21.57
CA GLU A 147 35.37 -33.23 22.32
C GLU A 147 34.42 -32.03 21.99
N GLU A 148 33.11 -32.22 22.16
CA GLU A 148 32.08 -31.15 22.24
C GLU A 148 32.04 -30.55 23.69
N PRO A 149 31.35 -29.43 24.04
CA PRO A 149 30.06 -29.00 23.51
C PRO A 149 29.71 -27.48 23.40
N LYS A 150 28.73 -27.20 22.53
CA LYS A 150 27.54 -26.32 22.67
C LYS A 150 27.55 -25.09 23.59
N THR A 151 26.99 -23.98 23.08
CA THR A 151 25.84 -23.33 23.75
C THR A 151 24.97 -22.50 22.79
N ASP A 152 23.64 -22.63 22.92
CA ASP A 152 22.63 -21.71 22.37
C ASP A 152 22.63 -20.36 23.09
N ALA A 153 22.27 -19.28 22.39
CA ALA A 153 21.40 -18.22 22.92
C ALA A 153 20.85 -17.31 21.79
N LYS A 154 19.69 -16.69 22.05
CA LYS A 154 18.96 -15.80 21.13
C LYS A 154 18.26 -14.70 21.93
N ALA A 155 18.12 -13.51 21.32
CA ALA A 155 17.53 -12.29 21.91
C ALA A 155 18.37 -11.68 23.06
N GLU A 156 18.16 -10.44 23.49
CA GLU A 156 17.09 -9.48 23.17
C GLU A 156 17.63 -8.04 23.13
N GLU A 157 16.94 -7.13 22.42
CA GLU A 157 17.15 -5.69 22.58
C GLU A 157 16.56 -5.21 23.93
N SER A 158 17.18 -4.23 24.58
CA SER A 158 16.53 -2.93 24.86
C SER A 158 17.30 -2.03 25.85
N LYS A 159 16.89 -0.75 25.85
CA LYS A 159 16.79 0.12 27.03
C LYS A 159 18.06 0.80 27.60
N THR A 160 18.56 1.79 26.86
CA THR A 160 19.00 3.06 27.49
C THR A 160 18.85 4.28 26.56
N GLU A 161 17.70 4.94 26.63
CA GLU A 161 17.54 6.34 26.21
C GLU A 161 16.51 7.03 27.14
N ALA A 162 16.42 8.37 27.05
CA ALA A 162 15.45 9.23 27.75
C ALA A 162 15.57 9.43 29.28
N LYS A 163 16.60 10.18 29.72
CA LYS A 163 16.48 11.35 30.62
C LYS A 163 17.81 12.12 30.68
N ALA A 164 17.87 13.46 30.75
CA ALA A 164 16.79 14.44 30.73
C ALA A 164 17.26 15.77 30.09
N GLU A 165 16.35 16.48 29.42
CA GLU A 165 16.45 17.92 29.15
C GLU A 165 15.11 18.56 29.56
N GLU A 166 15.15 19.79 30.07
CA GLU A 166 13.98 20.54 30.54
C GLU A 166 13.57 21.60 29.49
N PRO A 167 12.31 22.06 29.45
CA PRO A 167 11.99 23.17 30.36
C PRO A 167 10.55 23.17 30.92
N LYS A 168 10.39 23.67 32.14
CA LYS A 168 9.10 24.19 32.62
C LYS A 168 8.80 25.60 32.09
N ALA A 169 7.52 25.85 31.85
CA ALA A 169 6.92 27.18 31.89
C ALA A 169 5.89 27.23 33.04
N GLU A 170 5.71 28.39 33.68
CA GLU A 170 4.44 29.15 33.77
C GLU A 170 4.64 30.43 34.63
N LYS A 171 3.60 31.26 34.78
CA LYS A 171 3.63 32.64 35.28
C LYS A 171 3.31 32.77 36.78
N ALA A 172 3.97 33.73 37.40
CA ALA A 172 3.38 34.70 38.32
C ALA A 172 4.20 36.01 38.18
N GLY A 173 3.70 37.22 38.48
CA GLY A 173 2.40 37.57 39.06
C GLY A 173 2.54 38.74 40.05
N SER A 174 2.95 39.91 39.57
CA SER A 174 2.97 41.20 40.27
C SER A 174 3.00 42.35 39.26
#